data_AF-A0A7Z0SHU2-F1
#
_entry.id   AF-A0A7Z0SHU2-F1
#
_cell.length_a   1.000
_cell.length_b   1.000
_cell.length_c   1.000
_cell.angle_alpha   90.00
_cell.angle_beta   90.00
_cell.angle_gamma   90.00
#
_symmetry.space_group_name_H-M   'P 1'
#
loop_
_entity.id
_entity.type
_entity.pdbx_description
1 polymer ?
#
loop_
_entity_poly.entity_id
_entity_poly.type
_entity_poly.pdbx_seq_one_letter_code
_entity_poly.pdbx_strand_id
1 'polypeptide(L)'
;MAEPHEGVGFRAIAYSVMQKTYNEGMAQCKTSDQIAADIDAAYPWQIPRQGHRYKCWKAVRREFFKRHSLPGLRPAKPIQRLAQKLLRSS
;
A
#
# COMPACT_ATOMS: atom_id res chain seq x y z
N MET A 1 0.69 28.14 6.18
CA MET A 1 -0.32 27.19 5.67
C MET A 1 -0.29 25.98 6.59
N ALA A 2 -1.32 25.81 7.41
CA ALA A 2 -1.34 24.81 8.47
C ALA A 2 -1.35 23.41 7.84
N GLU A 3 -0.26 22.67 8.00
CA GLU A 3 -0.16 21.25 7.67
C GLU A 3 -1.04 20.47 8.66
N PRO A 4 -2.24 19.98 8.28
CA PRO A 4 -3.25 19.54 9.23
C PRO A 4 -3.05 18.07 9.63
N HIS A 5 -1.87 17.71 10.11
CA HIS A 5 -1.53 16.32 10.45
C HIS A 5 -0.78 16.15 11.77
N GLU A 6 -0.89 17.11 12.67
CA GLU A 6 -0.58 16.93 14.09
C GLU A 6 -1.73 16.19 14.77
N GLY A 7 -1.74 14.85 14.70
CA GLY A 7 -2.58 13.99 15.54
C GLY A 7 -3.16 12.77 14.85
N VAL A 8 -3.55 12.89 13.57
CA VAL A 8 -4.07 11.77 12.78
C VAL A 8 -2.88 11.15 12.03
N GLY A 9 -2.24 10.15 12.63
CA GLY A 9 -1.01 9.55 12.11
C GLY A 9 -1.13 9.17 10.62
N PHE A 10 -0.04 9.33 9.85
CA PHE A 10 0.02 9.10 8.40
C PHE A 10 -0.71 7.82 7.91
N ARG A 11 -0.80 6.80 8.75
CA ARG A 11 -1.56 5.57 8.50
C ARG A 11 -3.07 5.80 8.30
N ALA A 12 -3.72 6.65 9.09
CA ALA A 12 -5.15 6.93 8.99
C ALA A 12 -5.49 7.72 7.72
N ILE A 13 -4.62 8.64 7.32
CA ILE A 13 -4.73 9.34 6.02
C ILE A 13 -4.61 8.32 4.88
N ALA A 14 -3.60 7.45 4.94
CA ALA A 14 -3.41 6.39 3.94
C ALA A 14 -4.64 5.48 3.83
N TYR A 15 -5.19 5.06 4.96
CA TYR A 15 -6.37 4.20 5.01
C TYR A 15 -7.60 4.87 4.41
N SER A 16 -7.84 6.14 4.75
CA SER A 16 -8.99 6.91 4.25
C SER A 16 -8.94 7.06 2.72
N VAL A 17 -7.76 7.33 2.17
CA VAL A 17 -7.56 7.39 0.72
C VAL A 17 -7.83 6.04 0.07
N MET A 18 -7.24 4.96 0.60
CA MET A 18 -7.45 3.61 0.07
C MET A 18 -8.92 3.18 0.12
N GLN A 19 -9.61 3.49 1.22
CA GLN A 19 -11.02 3.15 1.38
C GLN A 19 -11.90 3.92 0.41
N LYS A 20 -11.62 5.20 0.19
CA LYS A 20 -12.35 6.02 -0.78
C LYS A 20 -12.16 5.47 -2.20
N THR A 21 -10.92 5.22 -2.62
CA THR A 21 -10.61 4.63 -3.93
C THR A 21 -11.22 3.25 -4.11
N TYR A 22 -11.22 2.43 -3.06
CA TYR A 22 -11.85 1.11 -3.09
C TYR A 22 -13.37 1.20 -3.29
N ASN A 23 -14.05 2.08 -2.55
CA ASN A 23 -15.49 2.30 -2.72
C ASN A 23 -15.82 2.85 -4.11
N GLU A 24 -15.05 3.81 -4.62
CA GLU A 24 -15.23 4.33 -5.97
C GLU A 24 -15.00 3.26 -7.04
N GLY A 25 -13.99 2.41 -6.85
CA GLY A 25 -13.71 1.29 -7.76
C GLY A 25 -14.78 0.20 -7.72
N MET A 26 -15.29 -0.13 -6.54
CA MET A 26 -16.41 -1.06 -6.37
C MET A 26 -17.69 -0.50 -7.01
N ALA A 27 -17.99 0.79 -6.81
CA ALA A 27 -19.14 1.45 -7.44
C ALA A 27 -19.06 1.46 -8.98
N GLN A 28 -17.84 1.50 -9.51
CA GLN A 28 -17.57 1.41 -10.96
C GLN A 28 -17.46 -0.03 -11.48
N CYS A 29 -17.73 -1.05 -10.66
CA CYS A 29 -17.51 -2.46 -10.99
C CYS A 29 -16.11 -2.75 -11.54
N LYS A 30 -15.09 -2.00 -11.09
CA LYS A 30 -13.70 -2.23 -11.49
C LYS A 30 -13.21 -3.56 -10.94
N THR A 31 -12.35 -4.21 -11.71
CA THR A 31 -11.66 -5.42 -11.24
C THR A 31 -10.69 -5.09 -10.12
N SER A 32 -10.45 -6.05 -9.24
CA SER A 32 -9.58 -5.91 -8.08
C SER A 32 -8.15 -5.45 -8.42
N ASP A 33 -7.65 -5.83 -9.60
CA ASP A 33 -6.35 -5.37 -10.14
C ASP A 33 -6.36 -3.88 -10.47
N GLN A 34 -7.46 -3.42 -11.07
CA GLN A 34 -7.63 -2.02 -11.44
C GLN A 34 -7.83 -1.14 -10.20
N ILE A 35 -8.56 -1.64 -9.19
CA ILE A 35 -8.66 -0.97 -7.88
C ILE A 35 -7.28 -0.90 -7.21
N ALA A 36 -6.47 -1.96 -7.31
CA ALA A 36 -5.12 -1.97 -6.75
C ALA A 36 -4.17 -0.98 -7.43
N ALA A 37 -4.32 -0.78 -8.74
CA ALA A 37 -3.58 0.23 -9.51
C ALA A 37 -4.06 1.65 -9.17
N ASP A 38 -5.38 1.86 -9.06
CA ASP A 38 -5.99 3.14 -8.68
C ASP A 38 -5.55 3.55 -7.27
N ILE A 39 -5.52 2.60 -6.32
CA ILE A 39 -4.97 2.83 -4.98
C ILE A 39 -3.49 3.23 -5.06
N ASP A 40 -2.66 2.59 -5.89
CA ASP A 40 -1.23 2.96 -6.01
C ASP A 40 -1.06 4.37 -6.63
N ALA A 41 -1.92 4.73 -7.58
CA ALA A 41 -1.96 6.05 -8.21
C ALA A 41 -2.50 7.14 -7.28
N ALA A 42 -3.42 6.79 -6.36
CA ALA A 42 -4.03 7.69 -5.39
C ALA A 42 -3.07 8.09 -4.25
N TYR A 43 -1.78 7.81 -4.34
CA TYR A 43 -0.79 8.18 -3.32
C TYR A 43 -0.82 9.71 -3.06
N PRO A 44 -1.29 10.16 -1.88
CA PRO A 44 -1.61 11.57 -1.65
C PRO A 44 -0.37 12.44 -1.45
N TRP A 45 0.77 11.83 -1.17
CA TRP A 45 2.02 12.54 -0.91
C TRP A 45 2.83 12.62 -2.20
N GLN A 46 2.77 13.74 -2.93
CA GLN A 46 3.60 14.01 -4.11
C GLN A 46 5.09 14.28 -3.76
N ILE A 47 5.63 13.49 -2.85
CA ILE A 47 7.00 13.56 -2.33
C ILE A 47 7.72 12.32 -2.88
N PRO A 48 9.05 12.35 -3.15
CA PRO A 48 9.81 11.15 -3.48
C PRO A 48 9.41 9.97 -2.59
N ARG A 49 9.25 8.77 -3.19
CA ARG A 49 8.84 7.50 -2.55
C ARG A 49 9.90 6.99 -1.55
N GLN A 50 10.27 7.83 -0.58
CA GLN A 50 11.34 7.65 0.37
C GLN A 50 10.90 8.17 1.75
N GLY A 51 11.47 7.59 2.81
CA GLY A 51 11.18 7.99 4.19
C GLY A 51 10.00 7.28 4.86
N HIS A 52 9.66 7.77 6.04
CA HIS A 52 8.70 7.14 6.96
C HIS A 52 7.26 7.13 6.40
N ARG A 53 6.88 8.14 5.62
CA ARG A 53 5.54 8.28 5.00
C ARG A 53 5.26 7.16 4.00
N TYR A 54 6.20 6.87 3.10
CA TYR A 54 6.08 5.78 2.13
C TYR A 54 6.09 4.39 2.81
N LYS A 55 6.85 4.23 3.90
CA LYS A 55 6.80 3.00 4.72
C LYS A 55 5.41 2.80 5.35
N CYS A 56 4.82 3.85 5.92
CA CYS A 56 3.46 3.81 6.47
C CYS A 56 2.43 3.46 5.39
N TRP A 57 2.51 4.10 4.22
CA TRP A 57 1.64 3.79 3.09
C TRP A 57 1.69 2.31 2.70
N LYS A 58 2.90 1.75 2.50
CA LYS A 58 3.04 0.33 2.16
C LYS A 58 2.52 -0.61 3.24
N ALA A 59 2.67 -0.24 4.52
CA ALA A 59 2.14 -1.02 5.64
C ALA A 59 0.60 -1.07 5.60
N VAL A 60 -0.04 0.09 5.49
CA VAL A 60 -1.51 0.19 5.40
C VAL A 60 -2.02 -0.48 4.14
N ARG A 61 -1.35 -0.29 3.00
CA ARG A 61 -1.69 -0.95 1.73
C ARG A 61 -1.70 -2.47 1.88
N ARG A 62 -0.68 -3.03 2.56
CA ARG A 62 -0.58 -4.47 2.79
C ARG A 62 -1.71 -4.99 3.67
N GLU A 63 -2.05 -4.29 4.75
CA GLU A 63 -3.18 -4.67 5.59
C GLU A 63 -4.51 -4.56 4.84
N PHE A 64 -4.71 -3.50 4.08
CA PHE A 64 -5.93 -3.27 3.30
C PHE A 64 -6.11 -4.36 2.23
N PHE A 65 -5.06 -4.68 1.49
CA PHE A 65 -5.11 -5.73 0.47
C PHE A 65 -5.37 -7.10 1.08
N LYS A 66 -4.81 -7.38 2.28
CA LYS A 66 -5.08 -8.62 3.01
C LYS A 66 -6.54 -8.68 3.49
N ARG A 67 -7.12 -7.57 3.93
CA ARG A 67 -8.51 -7.49 4.41
C ARG A 67 -9.53 -7.62 3.29
N HIS A 68 -9.24 -7.06 2.12
CA HIS A 68 -10.15 -7.04 0.96
C HIS A 68 -9.79 -8.09 -0.11
N SER A 69 -8.84 -8.99 0.17
CA SER A 69 -8.34 -10.02 -0.75
C SER A 69 -7.97 -9.48 -2.14
N LEU A 70 -7.35 -8.29 -2.18
CA LEU A 70 -6.96 -7.64 -3.44
C LEU A 70 -5.69 -8.29 -4.03
N PRO A 71 -5.65 -8.57 -5.34
CA PRO A 71 -4.45 -8.97 -6.04
C PRO A 71 -3.45 -7.81 -6.09
N GLY A 72 -2.15 -8.08 -6.00
CA GLY A 72 -1.10 -7.05 -6.00
C GLY A 72 -0.24 -7.00 -4.74
N LEU A 73 -0.64 -7.74 -3.69
CA LEU A 73 0.34 -8.23 -2.73
C LEU A 73 1.24 -9.21 -3.47
N ARG A 74 2.38 -8.73 -3.99
CA ARG A 74 3.46 -9.64 -4.38
C ARG A 74 3.65 -10.58 -3.19
N PRO A 75 3.48 -11.90 -3.34
CA PRO A 75 3.79 -12.82 -2.25
C PRO A 75 5.17 -12.44 -1.79
N ALA A 76 5.32 -12.14 -0.49
CA ALA A 76 6.62 -11.91 0.08
C ALA A 76 7.48 -13.07 -0.43
N LYS A 77 8.50 -12.78 -1.25
CA LYS A 77 9.43 -13.83 -1.69
C LYS A 77 9.80 -14.53 -0.39
N PRO A 78 9.48 -15.82 -0.23
CA PRO A 78 9.64 -16.48 1.04
C PRO A 78 11.08 -16.22 1.46
N ILE A 79 11.29 -15.76 2.68
CA ILE A 79 12.63 -15.39 3.19
C ILE A 79 13.62 -16.54 2.96
N GLN A 80 13.10 -17.77 2.92
CA GLN A 80 13.72 -19.00 2.42
C GLN A 80 14.47 -18.87 1.08
N ARG A 81 13.95 -18.15 0.07
CA ARG A 81 14.61 -17.96 -1.23
C ARG A 81 15.78 -16.96 -1.17
N LEU A 82 15.74 -16.00 -0.24
CA LEU A 82 16.84 -15.08 0.03
C LEU A 82 17.94 -15.77 0.85
N ALA A 83 17.56 -16.54 1.86
CA ALA A 83 18.49 -17.35 2.66
C ALA A 83 19.22 -18.42 1.82
N GLN A 84 18.50 -19.13 0.94
CA GLN A 84 19.12 -20.12 0.05
C GLN A 84 20.11 -19.51 -0.95
N LYS A 85 19.94 -18.22 -1.31
CA LYS A 85 20.87 -17.54 -2.22
C LYS A 85 22.17 -17.12 -1.50
N LEU A 86 22.10 -16.83 -0.20
CA LEU A 86 23.28 -16.56 0.63
C LEU A 86 24.08 -17.83 0.91
N LEU A 87 23.40 -18.95 1.18
CA LEU A 87 24.04 -20.25 1.47
C LEU A 87 24.72 -20.90 0.26
N ARG A 88 24.30 -20.58 -0.97
CA ARG A 88 24.91 -21.12 -2.22
C ARG A 88 26.10 -20.31 -2.74
N SER A 89 26.44 -19.20 -2.07
CA SER A 89 27.56 -18.34 -2.43
C SER A 89 28.73 -18.44 -1.45
N SER A 90 28.72 -19.44 -0.56
CA SER A 90 29.84 -19.84 0.30
C SER A 90 30.43 -21.16 -0.14
#